data_AF-A0A850HGS7-F1
#
_entry.id   AF-A0A850HGS7-F1
#
_cell.length_a   1.000
_cell.length_b   1.000
_cell.length_c   1.000
_cell.angle_alpha   90.00
_cell.angle_beta   90.00
_cell.angle_gamma   90.00
#
_symmetry.space_group_name_H-M   'P 1'
#
loop_
_entity.id
_entity.type
_entity.pdbx_description
1 polymer ?
#
loop_
_entity_poly.entity_id
_entity_poly.type
_entity_poly.pdbx_seq_one_letter_code
_entity_poly.pdbx_strand_id
1 'polypeptide(L)'
;MKKKRLLLIPCIIALLLLTGCEKEGADDAIVTKINALKREDTKPFETLLNEGIKEPNESYVLQFPDELKKTYVSFLQQAFNRMEFEISKPKKQEDKTQVVTVSFQPISIGETMKDACQKHLDSMSSADLTQEMKALLEAKDSPLKGDPVFQGKTSSTFHLKKTDKGYTFAEKELNAFLKKALVGYMKPYESVCEILDIQDFMTSYLNASFKGDVTNFALHTDRTEEEALAWYESDTFTPPSDLSSDYAQRYQNALKNILKQSQYTVGIPKKVTSGYTVEVTLTPNNSFVDAFHEFEQGTYYSIEEASAGLVQAMEKYAATPTYGAETSMTITLNTESLLLSDQTESEMQTLSQTILPIPS
;
A
#
# COMPACT_ATOMS: atom_id res chain seq x y z
N MET A 1 -39.01 40.80 37.95
CA MET A 1 -38.93 39.38 37.54
C MET A 1 -37.71 39.17 36.66
N LYS A 2 -37.01 38.06 36.91
CA LYS A 2 -35.65 37.64 36.53
C LYS A 2 -35.21 37.89 35.08
N LYS A 3 -34.02 38.49 34.89
CA LYS A 3 -33.14 38.23 33.74
C LYS A 3 -31.84 37.59 34.23
N LYS A 4 -31.48 36.49 33.59
CA LYS A 4 -30.46 35.51 33.98
C LYS A 4 -29.06 36.11 34.01
N ARG A 5 -28.31 35.86 35.09
CA ARG A 5 -26.87 36.11 35.19
C ARG A 5 -26.13 35.02 34.40
N LEU A 6 -25.43 35.41 33.35
CA LEU A 6 -24.44 34.58 32.67
C LEU A 6 -23.12 34.75 33.45
N LEU A 7 -22.68 33.70 34.12
CA LEU A 7 -21.39 33.64 34.80
C LEU A 7 -20.29 33.47 33.74
N LEU A 8 -19.53 34.54 33.50
CA LEU A 8 -18.28 34.52 32.77
C LEU A 8 -17.24 33.77 33.62
N ILE A 9 -16.82 32.61 33.15
CA ILE A 9 -15.65 31.88 33.64
C ILE A 9 -14.42 32.58 33.04
N PRO A 10 -13.47 33.09 33.83
CA PRO A 10 -12.23 33.63 33.28
C PRO A 10 -11.28 32.48 32.94
N CYS A 11 -11.03 32.25 31.65
CA CYS A 11 -9.90 31.47 31.16
C CYS A 11 -8.61 32.21 31.53
N ILE A 12 -7.84 31.67 32.47
CA ILE A 12 -6.48 32.13 32.77
C ILE A 12 -5.58 31.62 31.64
N ILE A 13 -5.34 32.47 30.64
CA ILE A 13 -4.29 32.28 29.64
C ILE A 13 -3.02 32.90 30.24
N ALA A 14 -2.09 32.06 30.72
CA ALA A 14 -0.76 32.51 31.12
C ALA A 14 0.15 32.54 29.88
N LEU A 15 0.22 33.71 29.24
CA LEU A 15 1.30 34.07 28.32
C LEU A 15 2.51 34.50 29.17
N LEU A 16 3.47 33.60 29.36
CA LEU A 16 4.76 33.94 29.97
C LEU A 16 5.82 34.09 28.87
N LEU A 17 6.06 35.33 28.48
CA LEU A 17 7.35 35.76 27.92
C LEU A 17 8.24 36.11 29.13
N LEU A 18 9.20 35.25 29.47
CA LEU A 18 10.23 35.57 30.46
C LEU A 18 11.61 35.45 29.83
N THR A 19 12.25 36.61 29.67
CA THR A 19 13.70 36.74 29.59
C THR A 19 14.22 36.88 31.02
N GLY A 20 14.89 35.85 31.52
CA GLY A 20 15.52 35.83 32.84
C GLY A 20 16.07 34.46 33.14
N CYS A 21 17.37 34.36 33.46
CA CYS A 21 18.03 33.13 33.89
C CYS A 21 17.50 32.66 35.27
N GLU A 22 16.27 32.16 35.32
CA GLU A 22 15.83 31.25 36.38
C GLU A 22 16.14 29.81 35.95
N LYS A 23 16.55 28.98 36.90
CA LYS A 23 16.85 27.56 36.65
C LYS A 23 15.56 26.88 36.16
N GLU A 24 15.54 26.41 34.90
CA GLU A 24 14.41 25.69 34.28
C GLU A 24 13.73 24.72 35.26
N GLY A 25 12.42 24.86 35.44
CA GLY A 25 11.56 23.91 36.13
C GLY A 25 11.41 22.59 35.35
N ALA A 26 10.93 21.54 36.01
CA ALA A 26 10.67 20.27 35.33
C ALA A 26 9.51 20.38 34.33
N ASP A 27 8.55 21.25 34.60
CA ASP A 27 7.48 21.66 33.69
C ASP A 27 8.01 22.46 32.50
N ASP A 28 8.96 23.39 32.72
CA ASP A 28 9.60 24.13 31.63
C ASP A 28 10.28 23.20 30.62
N ALA A 29 10.94 22.13 31.08
CA ALA A 29 11.54 21.14 30.18
C ALA A 29 10.51 20.46 29.26
N ILE A 30 9.29 20.20 29.75
CA ILE A 30 8.19 19.65 28.96
C ILE A 30 7.62 20.70 28.00
N VAL A 31 7.43 21.94 28.46
CA VAL A 31 7.00 23.08 27.62
C VAL A 31 7.97 23.28 26.46
N THR A 32 9.28 23.35 26.76
CA THR A 32 10.36 23.49 25.79
C THR A 32 10.31 22.36 24.77
N LYS A 33 10.16 21.10 25.22
CA LYS A 33 10.06 19.96 24.29
C LYS A 33 8.84 20.04 23.39
N ILE A 34 7.65 20.33 23.92
CA ILE A 34 6.42 20.43 23.12
C ILE A 34 6.56 21.56 22.09
N ASN A 35 7.12 22.71 22.48
CA ASN A 35 7.37 23.81 21.56
C ASN A 35 8.38 23.44 20.46
N ALA A 36 9.44 22.70 20.81
CA ALA A 36 10.40 22.19 19.84
C ALA A 36 9.74 21.22 18.84
N LEU A 37 8.94 20.27 19.33
CA LEU A 37 8.18 19.34 18.47
C LEU A 37 7.28 20.08 17.47
N LYS A 38 6.65 21.18 17.88
CA LYS A 38 5.77 21.97 17.01
C LYS A 38 6.51 22.76 15.93
N ARG A 39 7.80 23.04 16.09
CA ARG A 39 8.53 24.03 15.28
C ARG A 39 9.69 23.44 14.49
N GLU A 40 10.51 22.62 15.12
CA GLU A 40 11.84 22.27 14.57
C GLU A 40 12.27 20.83 14.83
N ASP A 41 11.84 20.19 15.93
CA ASP A 41 12.30 18.86 16.29
C ASP A 41 11.45 17.76 15.64
N THR A 42 11.94 17.23 14.52
CA THR A 42 11.26 16.19 13.73
C THR A 42 11.62 14.76 14.13
N LYS A 43 12.75 14.56 14.81
CA LYS A 43 13.30 13.23 15.11
C LYS A 43 12.33 12.31 15.89
N PRO A 44 11.54 12.82 16.85
CA PRO A 44 10.52 12.00 17.51
C PRO A 44 9.42 11.50 16.56
N PHE A 45 9.06 12.27 15.53
CA PHE A 45 8.10 11.84 14.51
C PHE A 45 8.71 10.85 13.52
N GLU A 46 10.00 10.95 13.21
CA GLU A 46 10.73 9.91 12.45
C GLU A 46 10.72 8.58 13.21
N THR A 47 10.94 8.63 14.53
CA THR A 47 10.87 7.43 15.39
C THR A 47 9.47 6.83 15.38
N LEU A 48 8.44 7.68 15.53
CA LEU A 48 7.05 7.26 15.45
C LEU A 48 6.72 6.59 14.10
N LEU A 49 7.15 7.21 13.00
CA LEU A 49 6.96 6.67 11.65
C LEU A 49 7.67 5.32 11.49
N ASN A 50 8.95 5.21 11.85
CA ASN A 50 9.72 3.97 11.71
C ASN A 50 9.14 2.82 12.54
N GLU A 51 8.44 3.11 13.64
CA GLU A 51 7.69 2.09 14.37
C GLU A 51 6.37 1.75 13.68
N GLY A 52 5.67 2.75 13.13
CA GLY A 52 4.40 2.58 12.44
C GLY A 52 4.48 1.83 11.11
N ILE A 53 5.59 1.93 10.38
CA ILE A 53 5.77 1.24 9.09
C ILE A 53 5.98 -0.27 9.22
N LYS A 54 6.29 -0.78 10.42
CA LYS A 54 6.63 -2.21 10.60
C LYS A 54 5.47 -3.12 10.24
N GLU A 55 4.27 -2.85 10.78
CA GLU A 55 3.09 -3.67 10.55
C GLU A 55 2.66 -3.65 9.06
N PRO A 56 2.55 -2.48 8.39
CA PRO A 56 2.32 -2.46 6.94
C PRO A 56 3.38 -3.19 6.13
N ASN A 57 4.68 -3.03 6.43
CA ASN A 57 5.76 -3.71 5.71
C ASN A 57 5.77 -5.23 5.93
N GLU A 58 5.18 -5.71 7.03
CA GLU A 58 4.94 -7.13 7.28
C GLU A 58 3.66 -7.65 6.60
N SER A 59 2.72 -6.76 6.30
CA SER A 59 1.39 -7.11 5.76
C SER A 59 1.29 -6.97 4.24
N TYR A 60 2.15 -6.16 3.63
CA TYR A 60 2.15 -5.84 2.20
C TYR A 60 3.50 -6.20 1.57
N VAL A 61 3.48 -6.56 0.29
CA VAL A 61 4.72 -6.71 -0.50
C VAL A 61 5.31 -5.33 -0.79
N LEU A 62 4.45 -4.36 -1.14
CA LEU A 62 4.88 -2.97 -1.30
C LEU A 62 5.41 -2.40 0.02
N GLN A 63 6.66 -1.96 -0.02
CA GLN A 63 7.37 -1.40 1.14
C GLN A 63 7.20 0.13 1.22
N PHE A 64 7.25 0.68 2.43
CA PHE A 64 7.25 2.13 2.62
C PHE A 64 8.44 2.80 1.89
N PRO A 65 8.19 3.75 0.96
CA PRO A 65 9.27 4.39 0.20
C PRO A 65 10.12 5.36 1.04
N ASP A 66 11.45 5.29 0.88
CA ASP A 66 12.37 6.19 1.59
C ASP A 66 12.15 7.66 1.22
N GLU A 67 11.80 7.92 -0.04
CA GLU A 67 11.48 9.24 -0.59
C GLU A 67 10.24 9.89 0.04
N LEU A 68 9.39 9.09 0.69
CA LEU A 68 8.17 9.55 1.35
C LEU A 68 8.42 9.97 2.81
N LYS A 69 9.51 9.51 3.44
CA LYS A 69 9.79 9.72 4.87
C LYS A 69 9.70 11.18 5.29
N LYS A 70 10.36 12.07 4.54
CA LYS A 70 10.38 13.51 4.85
C LYS A 70 8.99 14.15 4.77
N THR A 71 8.23 13.84 3.72
CA THR A 71 6.86 14.35 3.54
C THR A 71 5.95 13.85 4.66
N TYR A 72 6.02 12.55 4.99
CA TYR A 72 5.20 11.96 6.04
C TYR A 72 5.51 12.52 7.43
N VAL A 73 6.79 12.69 7.77
CA VAL A 73 7.23 13.31 9.03
C VAL A 73 6.74 14.75 9.14
N SER A 74 6.80 15.53 8.06
CA SER A 74 6.25 16.88 8.03
C SER A 74 4.73 16.88 8.25
N PHE A 75 4.00 15.96 7.63
CA PHE A 75 2.57 15.78 7.83
C PHE A 75 2.21 15.47 9.30
N LEU A 76 2.96 14.58 9.96
CA LEU A 76 2.76 14.26 11.38
C LEU A 76 3.02 15.47 12.30
N GLN A 77 4.10 16.22 12.02
CA GLN A 77 4.42 17.43 12.76
C GLN A 77 3.33 18.52 12.58
N GLN A 78 2.82 18.68 11.35
CA GLN A 78 1.72 19.60 11.06
C GLN A 78 0.46 19.23 11.84
N ALA A 79 0.09 17.95 11.89
CA ALA A 79 -1.01 17.47 12.71
C ALA A 79 -0.79 17.80 14.20
N PHE A 80 0.38 17.45 14.75
CA PHE A 80 0.71 17.72 16.15
C PHE A 80 0.66 19.22 16.50
N ASN A 81 1.06 20.10 15.58
CA ASN A 81 1.03 21.54 15.79
C ASN A 81 -0.38 22.08 16.08
N ARG A 82 -1.42 21.43 15.56
CA ARG A 82 -2.83 21.82 15.76
C ARG A 82 -3.35 21.58 17.19
N MET A 83 -2.61 20.81 18.00
CA MET A 83 -3.06 20.43 19.36
C MET A 83 -2.74 21.50 20.40
N GLU A 84 -3.56 21.59 21.44
CA GLU A 84 -3.28 22.38 22.64
C GLU A 84 -2.95 21.47 23.83
N PHE A 85 -2.12 21.98 24.74
CA PHE A 85 -1.57 21.22 25.86
C PHE A 85 -1.70 21.99 27.16
N GLU A 86 -2.20 21.32 28.20
CA GLU A 86 -2.21 21.80 29.57
C GLU A 86 -1.18 21.04 30.39
N ILE A 87 -0.21 21.75 30.97
CA ILE A 87 0.91 21.14 31.70
C ILE A 87 0.73 21.40 33.19
N SER A 88 0.73 20.33 33.98
CA SER A 88 0.57 20.43 35.44
C SER A 88 1.85 20.90 36.11
N LYS A 89 1.74 21.55 37.28
CA LYS A 89 2.90 21.80 38.14
C LYS A 89 3.61 20.49 38.53
N PRO A 90 4.95 20.47 38.61
CA PRO A 90 5.69 19.26 38.97
C PRO A 90 5.34 18.76 40.37
N LYS A 91 5.13 17.44 40.49
CA LYS A 91 4.95 16.75 41.77
C LYS A 91 6.21 15.96 42.10
N LYS A 92 6.79 16.16 43.29
CA LYS A 92 7.95 15.39 43.75
C LYS A 92 7.53 13.97 44.14
N GLN A 93 8.31 12.99 43.73
CA GLN A 93 8.26 11.62 44.25
C GLN A 93 9.42 11.34 45.22
N GLU A 94 9.33 10.22 45.93
CA GLU A 94 10.26 9.81 47.01
C GLU A 94 11.71 9.64 46.51
N ASP A 95 11.91 9.32 45.24
CA ASP A 95 13.19 9.04 44.59
C ASP A 95 13.89 10.28 43.97
N LYS A 96 13.45 11.49 44.32
CA LYS A 96 13.88 12.77 43.71
C LYS A 96 13.49 12.93 42.23
N THR A 97 12.67 12.04 41.68
CA THR A 97 12.01 12.23 40.37
C THR A 97 10.88 13.24 40.51
N GLN A 98 10.70 14.07 39.49
CA GLN A 98 9.55 14.95 39.37
C GLN A 98 8.59 14.42 38.32
N VAL A 99 7.30 14.51 38.62
CA VAL A 99 6.24 14.05 37.74
C VAL A 99 5.48 15.24 37.20
N VAL A 100 5.37 15.30 35.87
CA VAL A 100 4.61 16.30 35.14
C VAL A 100 3.57 15.59 34.28
N THR A 101 2.31 16.00 34.40
CA THR A 101 1.22 15.50 33.58
C THR A 101 0.89 16.52 32.48
N VAL A 102 0.81 16.04 31.25
CA VAL A 102 0.39 16.80 30.07
C VAL A 102 -1.01 16.34 29.71
N SER A 103 -2.01 17.23 29.77
CA SER A 103 -3.38 16.96 29.35
C SER A 103 -3.66 17.59 27.98
N PHE A 104 -4.34 16.87 27.10
CA PHE A 104 -4.57 17.28 25.71
C PHE A 104 -5.77 16.56 25.11
N GLN A 105 -6.26 17.05 23.97
CA GLN A 105 -7.21 16.33 23.12
C GLN A 105 -6.44 15.72 21.95
N PRO A 106 -6.33 14.38 21.84
CA PRO A 106 -5.68 13.72 20.71
C PRO A 106 -6.33 14.11 19.38
N ILE A 107 -5.55 14.17 18.31
CA ILE A 107 -6.08 14.24 16.95
C ILE A 107 -6.26 12.83 16.43
N SER A 108 -7.44 12.55 15.88
CA SER A 108 -7.66 11.36 15.07
C SER A 108 -7.27 11.66 13.63
N ILE A 109 -6.05 11.31 13.22
CA ILE A 109 -5.61 11.44 11.83
C ILE A 109 -6.46 10.56 10.93
N GLY A 110 -6.75 9.32 11.36
CA GLY A 110 -7.59 8.39 10.61
C GLY A 110 -8.98 8.97 10.29
N GLU A 111 -9.67 9.53 11.29
CA GLU A 111 -10.99 10.15 11.04
C GLU A 111 -10.89 11.49 10.31
N THR A 112 -9.90 12.33 10.65
CA THR A 112 -9.67 13.61 9.95
C THR A 112 -9.46 13.41 8.45
N MET A 113 -8.68 12.40 8.06
CA MET A 113 -8.29 12.17 6.67
C MET A 113 -9.23 11.23 5.93
N LYS A 114 -10.24 10.63 6.59
CA LYS A 114 -11.07 9.55 6.03
C LYS A 114 -11.67 9.88 4.67
N ASP A 115 -12.41 10.99 4.58
CA ASP A 115 -13.08 11.40 3.34
C ASP A 115 -12.07 11.85 2.26
N ALA A 116 -10.97 12.48 2.68
CA ALA A 116 -9.90 12.89 1.77
C ALA A 116 -9.16 11.68 1.19
N CYS A 117 -8.92 10.64 1.99
CA CYS A 117 -8.37 9.37 1.53
C CYS A 117 -9.33 8.72 0.53
N GLN A 118 -10.61 8.56 0.88
CA GLN A 118 -11.59 7.94 -0.02
C GLN A 118 -11.67 8.67 -1.37
N LYS A 119 -11.81 10.01 -1.34
CA LYS A 119 -11.82 10.83 -2.56
C LYS A 119 -10.54 10.67 -3.37
N HIS A 120 -9.39 10.57 -2.72
CA HIS A 120 -8.13 10.35 -3.38
C HIS A 120 -8.10 8.97 -4.05
N LEU A 121 -8.45 7.90 -3.33
CA LEU A 121 -8.55 6.53 -3.85
C LEU A 121 -9.44 6.45 -5.10
N ASP A 122 -10.60 7.11 -5.08
CA ASP A 122 -11.53 7.14 -6.22
C ASP A 122 -10.96 7.82 -7.47
N SER A 123 -9.91 8.65 -7.29
CA SER A 123 -9.28 9.46 -8.34
C SER A 123 -7.86 9.02 -8.72
N MET A 124 -7.29 8.03 -8.02
CA MET A 124 -5.94 7.54 -8.31
C MET A 124 -5.86 7.00 -9.73
N SER A 125 -4.72 7.24 -10.36
CA SER A 125 -4.46 6.81 -11.75
C SER A 125 -3.03 6.31 -11.96
N SER A 126 -2.18 6.38 -10.93
CA SER A 126 -0.81 5.88 -10.96
C SER A 126 -0.65 4.71 -10.00
N ALA A 127 0.19 3.75 -10.37
CA ALA A 127 0.67 2.70 -9.49
C ALA A 127 1.87 3.13 -8.62
N ASP A 128 2.35 4.38 -8.78
CA ASP A 128 3.45 4.92 -8.00
C ASP A 128 2.98 5.36 -6.59
N LEU A 129 3.27 4.51 -5.60
CA LEU A 129 2.96 4.75 -4.19
C LEU A 129 3.56 6.05 -3.65
N THR A 130 4.77 6.43 -4.07
CA THR A 130 5.40 7.68 -3.61
C THR A 130 4.65 8.89 -4.15
N GLN A 131 4.29 8.84 -5.44
CA GLN A 131 3.54 9.92 -6.10
C GLN A 131 2.16 10.11 -5.47
N GLU A 132 1.38 9.03 -5.33
CA GLU A 132 0.01 9.09 -4.82
C GLU A 132 0.01 9.55 -3.35
N MET A 133 0.93 9.01 -2.53
CA MET A 133 1.05 9.46 -1.13
C MET A 133 1.45 10.93 -1.01
N LYS A 134 2.36 11.44 -1.85
CA LYS A 134 2.69 12.88 -1.85
C LYS A 134 1.48 13.72 -2.24
N ALA A 135 0.74 13.30 -3.27
CA ALA A 135 -0.48 14.00 -3.70
C ALA A 135 -1.53 14.07 -2.58
N LEU A 136 -1.74 12.98 -1.83
CA LEU A 136 -2.66 12.92 -0.69
C LEU A 136 -2.21 13.82 0.48
N LEU A 137 -0.95 13.71 0.90
CA LEU A 137 -0.46 14.38 2.11
C LEU A 137 -0.21 15.88 1.89
N GLU A 138 0.18 16.28 0.68
CA GLU A 138 0.51 17.67 0.33
C GLU A 138 -0.70 18.45 -0.24
N ALA A 139 -1.88 17.81 -0.30
CA ALA A 139 -3.12 18.41 -0.79
C ALA A 139 -3.38 19.80 -0.18
N LYS A 140 -3.72 20.76 -1.04
CA LYS A 140 -3.94 22.15 -0.63
C LYS A 140 -5.14 22.28 0.31
N ASP A 141 -6.18 21.53 0.02
CA ASP A 141 -7.45 21.41 0.75
C ASP A 141 -7.43 20.31 1.82
N SER A 142 -6.24 19.89 2.29
CA SER A 142 -6.11 18.88 3.34
C SER A 142 -6.95 19.24 4.59
N PRO A 143 -7.77 18.31 5.11
CA PRO A 143 -8.62 18.56 6.27
C PRO A 143 -7.82 18.87 7.56
N LEU A 144 -6.54 18.48 7.63
CA LEU A 144 -5.65 18.86 8.74
C LEU A 144 -5.39 20.38 8.83
N LYS A 145 -5.49 21.10 7.71
CA LYS A 145 -5.32 22.56 7.67
C LYS A 145 -6.57 23.30 8.17
N GLY A 146 -7.73 22.64 8.16
CA GLY A 146 -8.99 23.15 8.69
C GLY A 146 -9.21 22.78 10.16
N ASP A 147 -10.38 22.20 10.43
CA ASP A 147 -10.83 21.73 11.75
C ASP A 147 -10.67 20.20 11.85
N PRO A 148 -9.53 19.69 12.35
CA PRO A 148 -9.31 18.26 12.49
C PRO A 148 -10.23 17.64 13.55
N VAL A 149 -10.44 16.33 13.45
CA VAL A 149 -11.24 15.58 14.42
C VAL A 149 -10.41 15.33 15.69
N PHE A 150 -10.85 15.92 16.79
CA PHE A 150 -10.26 15.71 18.11
C PHE A 150 -11.01 14.62 18.90
N GLN A 151 -10.28 13.83 19.67
CA GLN A 151 -10.84 12.86 20.61
C GLN A 151 -11.09 13.48 21.99
N GLY A 152 -11.72 12.71 22.88
CA GLY A 152 -11.93 13.10 24.27
C GLY A 152 -10.62 13.44 24.98
N LYS A 153 -10.68 14.42 25.90
CA LYS A 153 -9.51 14.87 26.66
C LYS A 153 -8.86 13.71 27.41
N THR A 154 -7.55 13.64 27.34
CA THR A 154 -6.73 12.62 28.00
C THR A 154 -5.46 13.25 28.57
N SER A 155 -4.60 12.44 29.17
CA SER A 155 -3.30 12.89 29.67
C SER A 155 -2.19 11.86 29.51
N SER A 156 -0.95 12.34 29.49
CA SER A 156 0.27 11.54 29.58
C SER A 156 1.14 12.07 30.72
N THR A 157 1.84 11.16 31.39
CA THR A 157 2.66 11.50 32.55
C THR A 157 4.13 11.28 32.19
N PHE A 158 4.96 12.27 32.50
CA PHE A 158 6.41 12.25 32.29
C PHE A 158 7.14 12.18 33.63
N HIS A 159 8.15 11.31 33.69
CA HIS A 159 9.03 11.17 34.85
C HIS A 159 10.36 11.84 34.57
N LEU A 160 10.56 13.00 35.21
CA LEU A 160 11.72 13.84 35.00
C LEU A 160 12.78 13.63 36.07
N LYS A 161 13.99 13.30 35.62
CA LYS A 161 15.18 13.22 36.45
C LYS A 161 15.99 14.50 36.29
N LYS A 162 16.44 15.06 37.41
CA LYS A 162 17.33 16.23 37.41
C LYS A 162 18.75 15.79 37.04
N THR A 163 19.39 16.55 36.17
CA THR A 163 20.76 16.39 35.70
C THR A 163 21.50 17.72 35.85
N ASP A 164 22.82 17.73 35.60
CA ASP A 164 23.62 18.97 35.60
C ASP A 164 23.19 19.94 34.49
N LYS A 165 22.51 19.45 33.45
CA LYS A 165 22.05 20.21 32.29
C LYS A 165 20.56 20.59 32.33
N GLY A 166 19.86 20.32 33.44
CA GLY A 166 18.41 20.54 33.55
C GLY A 166 17.64 19.26 33.86
N TYR A 167 16.48 19.06 33.24
CA TYR A 167 15.66 17.85 33.43
C TYR A 167 15.61 16.98 32.18
N THR A 168 15.56 15.67 32.37
CA THR A 168 15.44 14.68 31.29
C THR A 168 14.34 13.67 31.61
N PHE A 169 13.65 13.17 30.59
CA PHE A 169 12.67 12.08 30.66
C PHE A 169 13.01 11.00 29.63
N ALA A 170 12.40 9.83 29.74
CA ALA A 170 12.73 8.71 28.87
C ALA A 170 12.11 8.86 27.47
N GLU A 171 12.86 8.51 26.41
CA GLU A 171 12.37 8.57 25.02
C GLU A 171 11.11 7.71 24.80
N LYS A 172 11.01 6.56 25.49
CA LYS A 172 9.81 5.71 25.46
C LYS A 172 8.54 6.42 25.94
N GLU A 173 8.64 7.36 26.88
CA GLU A 173 7.49 8.15 27.36
C GLU A 173 7.05 9.14 26.30
N LEU A 174 8.01 9.75 25.59
CA LEU A 174 7.74 10.65 24.48
C LEU A 174 7.04 9.92 23.33
N ASN A 175 7.55 8.75 22.95
CA ASN A 175 6.97 7.94 21.90
C ASN A 175 5.54 7.49 22.26
N ALA A 176 5.32 7.01 23.49
CA ALA A 176 3.99 6.67 23.98
C ALA A 176 3.02 7.87 23.96
N PHE A 177 3.51 9.06 24.33
CA PHE A 177 2.76 10.30 24.23
C PHE A 177 2.38 10.63 22.78
N LEU A 178 3.32 10.54 21.83
CA LEU A 178 3.06 10.83 20.41
C LEU A 178 2.06 9.84 19.79
N LYS A 179 2.20 8.53 20.05
CA LYS A 179 1.21 7.51 19.64
C LYS A 179 -0.19 7.81 20.17
N LYS A 180 -0.26 8.28 21.42
CA LYS A 180 -1.52 8.68 22.05
C LYS A 180 -2.08 9.99 21.51
N ALA A 181 -1.22 10.90 21.05
CA ALA A 181 -1.57 12.21 20.51
C ALA A 181 -2.07 12.15 19.06
N LEU A 182 -1.47 11.29 18.23
CA LEU A 182 -1.74 11.18 16.80
C LEU A 182 -2.39 9.83 16.48
N VAL A 183 -3.69 9.73 16.72
CA VAL A 183 -4.41 8.46 16.59
C VAL A 183 -4.63 8.12 15.11
N GLY A 184 -4.31 6.88 14.72
CA GLY A 184 -4.46 6.44 13.32
C GLY A 184 -3.47 7.11 12.36
N TYR A 185 -2.28 7.46 12.85
CA TYR A 185 -1.28 8.21 12.06
C TYR A 185 -0.76 7.48 10.81
N MET A 186 -0.91 6.16 10.72
CA MET A 186 -0.57 5.36 9.54
C MET A 186 -1.75 5.12 8.58
N LYS A 187 -2.99 5.46 8.97
CA LYS A 187 -4.20 5.20 8.16
C LYS A 187 -4.16 5.77 6.73
N PRO A 188 -3.64 6.99 6.49
CA PRO A 188 -3.50 7.50 5.12
C PRO A 188 -2.59 6.62 4.26
N TYR A 189 -1.44 6.18 4.80
CA TYR A 189 -0.52 5.28 4.10
C TYR A 189 -1.14 3.91 3.85
N GLU A 190 -1.70 3.28 4.89
CA GLU A 190 -2.36 1.98 4.80
C GLU A 190 -3.45 1.97 3.72
N SER A 191 -4.26 3.04 3.64
CA SER A 191 -5.37 3.12 2.68
C SER A 191 -4.90 3.11 1.22
N VAL A 192 -3.81 3.83 0.90
CA VAL A 192 -3.25 3.87 -0.46
C VAL A 192 -2.44 2.62 -0.75
N CYS A 193 -1.61 2.19 0.21
CA CYS A 193 -0.77 1.01 0.07
C CYS A 193 -1.61 -0.26 -0.17
N GLU A 194 -2.72 -0.45 0.55
CA GLU A 194 -3.64 -1.58 0.35
C GLU A 194 -4.08 -1.69 -1.11
N ILE A 195 -4.54 -0.58 -1.72
CA ILE A 195 -5.03 -0.58 -3.11
C ILE A 195 -3.91 -0.86 -4.12
N LEU A 196 -2.73 -0.26 -3.92
CA LEU A 196 -1.61 -0.45 -4.83
C LEU A 196 -0.95 -1.83 -4.67
N ASP A 197 -0.97 -2.41 -3.47
CA ASP A 197 -0.45 -3.76 -3.24
C ASP A 197 -1.32 -4.80 -3.95
N ILE A 198 -2.64 -4.60 -4.00
CA ILE A 198 -3.56 -5.44 -4.80
C ILE A 198 -3.33 -5.28 -6.30
N GLN A 199 -3.02 -4.06 -6.75
CA GLN A 199 -2.66 -3.80 -8.14
C GLN A 199 -1.36 -4.54 -8.53
N ASP A 200 -0.36 -4.48 -7.66
CA ASP A 200 0.91 -5.16 -7.83
C ASP A 200 0.74 -6.69 -7.79
N PHE A 201 -0.11 -7.21 -6.89
CA PHE A 201 -0.47 -8.62 -6.86
C PHE A 201 -1.05 -9.09 -8.19
N MET A 202 -2.05 -8.38 -8.74
CA MET A 202 -2.66 -8.78 -10.01
C MET A 202 -1.71 -8.69 -11.20
N THR A 203 -0.88 -7.66 -11.22
CA THR A 203 0.17 -7.53 -12.23
C THR A 203 1.14 -8.71 -12.14
N SER A 204 1.54 -9.07 -10.93
CA SER A 204 2.44 -10.18 -10.64
C SER A 204 1.81 -11.53 -11.00
N TYR A 205 0.53 -11.74 -10.69
CA TYR A 205 -0.21 -12.94 -11.07
C TYR A 205 -0.21 -13.12 -12.59
N LEU A 206 -0.60 -12.09 -13.36
CA LEU A 206 -0.61 -12.19 -14.82
C LEU A 206 0.79 -12.36 -15.40
N ASN A 207 1.80 -11.68 -14.85
CA ASN A 207 3.19 -11.85 -15.27
C ASN A 207 3.70 -13.27 -14.98
N ALA A 208 3.33 -13.85 -13.84
CA ALA A 208 3.65 -15.23 -13.51
C ALA A 208 2.95 -16.20 -14.48
N SER A 209 1.62 -16.08 -14.68
CA SER A 209 0.84 -16.96 -15.55
C SER A 209 1.29 -16.92 -17.02
N PHE A 210 1.58 -15.73 -17.56
CA PHE A 210 1.83 -15.57 -19.00
C PHE A 210 3.31 -15.42 -19.33
N LYS A 211 4.11 -14.77 -18.49
CA LYS A 211 5.50 -14.43 -18.84
C LYS A 211 6.53 -15.30 -18.11
N GLY A 212 6.09 -16.07 -17.12
CA GLY A 212 6.98 -16.81 -16.23
C GLY A 212 7.83 -15.90 -15.35
N ASP A 213 7.42 -14.64 -15.18
CA ASP A 213 8.05 -13.72 -14.23
C ASP A 213 7.36 -13.89 -12.87
N VAL A 214 8.01 -14.68 -12.01
CA VAL A 214 7.43 -15.20 -10.77
C VAL A 214 7.88 -14.47 -9.50
N THR A 215 8.83 -13.54 -9.61
CA THR A 215 9.53 -12.93 -8.47
C THR A 215 8.56 -12.28 -7.48
N ASN A 216 7.77 -11.30 -7.94
CA ASN A 216 6.82 -10.61 -7.07
C ASN A 216 5.62 -11.50 -6.72
N PHE A 217 5.22 -12.41 -7.61
CA PHE A 217 4.14 -13.34 -7.33
C PHE A 217 4.48 -14.29 -6.17
N ALA A 218 5.74 -14.73 -6.10
CA ALA A 218 6.25 -15.54 -5.00
C ALA A 218 6.12 -14.79 -3.66
N LEU A 219 6.50 -13.50 -3.62
CA LEU A 219 6.35 -12.64 -2.45
C LEU A 219 4.88 -12.51 -2.00
N HIS A 220 3.97 -12.25 -2.93
CA HIS A 220 2.54 -12.09 -2.64
C HIS A 220 1.86 -13.36 -2.14
N THR A 221 2.44 -14.52 -2.43
CA THR A 221 1.83 -15.82 -2.15
C THR A 221 2.58 -16.64 -1.11
N ASP A 222 3.59 -16.03 -0.47
CA ASP A 222 4.48 -16.68 0.50
C ASP A 222 5.09 -17.99 -0.06
N ARG A 223 5.37 -18.00 -1.37
CA ARG A 223 6.05 -19.08 -2.08
C ARG A 223 7.52 -18.73 -2.25
N THR A 224 8.35 -19.76 -2.40
CA THR A 224 9.67 -19.61 -3.01
C THR A 224 9.54 -19.32 -4.50
N GLU A 225 10.56 -18.70 -5.10
CA GLU A 225 10.61 -18.51 -6.56
C GLU A 225 10.57 -19.87 -7.28
N GLU A 226 11.20 -20.91 -6.72
CA GLU A 226 11.17 -22.26 -7.28
C GLU A 226 9.76 -22.87 -7.28
N GLU A 227 9.00 -22.70 -6.20
CA GLU A 227 7.60 -23.18 -6.13
C GLU A 227 6.70 -22.42 -7.10
N ALA A 228 6.88 -21.09 -7.20
CA ALA A 228 6.12 -20.27 -8.14
C ALA A 228 6.47 -20.60 -9.60
N LEU A 229 7.74 -20.89 -9.89
CA LEU A 229 8.19 -21.36 -11.21
C LEU A 229 7.62 -22.76 -11.51
N ALA A 230 7.64 -23.68 -10.55
CA ALA A 230 7.07 -25.01 -10.72
C ALA A 230 5.56 -24.94 -11.00
N TRP A 231 4.84 -24.02 -10.33
CA TRP A 231 3.43 -23.74 -10.63
C TRP A 231 3.25 -23.25 -12.07
N TYR A 232 4.07 -22.29 -12.54
CA TYR A 232 4.02 -21.82 -13.93
C TYR A 232 4.29 -22.96 -14.93
N GLU A 233 5.23 -23.84 -14.63
CA GLU A 233 5.58 -24.97 -15.49
C GLU A 233 4.57 -26.13 -15.43
N SER A 234 3.77 -26.23 -14.37
CA SER A 234 2.77 -27.29 -14.21
C SER A 234 1.62 -27.12 -15.20
N ASP A 235 1.41 -28.15 -16.03
CA ASP A 235 0.33 -28.35 -17.03
C ASP A 235 0.10 -27.24 -18.10
N THR A 236 0.74 -26.08 -18.00
CA THR A 236 0.65 -24.97 -18.96
C THR A 236 1.29 -25.29 -20.32
N PHE A 237 2.30 -26.17 -20.33
CA PHE A 237 3.13 -26.46 -21.51
C PHE A 237 3.03 -27.91 -21.97
N THR A 238 1.95 -28.59 -21.64
CA THR A 238 1.74 -29.99 -22.04
C THR A 238 1.51 -30.06 -23.56
N PRO A 239 2.40 -30.72 -24.33
CA PRO A 239 2.19 -30.88 -25.77
C PRO A 239 0.97 -31.77 -26.06
N PRO A 240 0.36 -31.66 -27.25
CA PRO A 240 -0.69 -32.58 -27.69
C PRO A 240 -0.22 -34.04 -27.59
N SER A 241 -1.10 -34.95 -27.17
CA SER A 241 -0.76 -36.38 -26.96
C SER A 241 -0.23 -37.07 -28.22
N ASP A 242 -0.68 -36.61 -29.39
CA ASP A 242 -0.35 -37.18 -30.68
C ASP A 242 0.87 -36.49 -31.33
N LEU A 243 1.46 -35.50 -30.66
CA LEU A 243 2.70 -34.87 -31.11
C LEU A 243 3.87 -35.84 -30.93
N SER A 244 4.64 -36.04 -31.98
CA SER A 244 5.87 -36.84 -31.90
C SER A 244 6.84 -36.24 -30.87
N SER A 245 7.47 -37.10 -30.06
CA SER A 245 8.37 -36.71 -28.96
C SER A 245 9.54 -35.82 -29.43
N ASP A 246 9.97 -35.97 -30.67
CA ASP A 246 11.06 -35.19 -31.27
C ASP A 246 10.70 -33.69 -31.40
N TYR A 247 9.41 -33.36 -31.37
CA TYR A 247 8.89 -32.01 -31.52
C TYR A 247 8.40 -31.38 -30.20
N ALA A 248 8.30 -32.17 -29.13
CA ALA A 248 7.77 -31.73 -27.83
C ALA A 248 8.47 -30.48 -27.28
N GLN A 249 9.82 -30.46 -27.28
CA GLN A 249 10.58 -29.32 -26.76
C GLN A 249 10.37 -28.05 -27.59
N ARG A 250 10.25 -28.19 -28.92
CA ARG A 250 10.04 -27.05 -29.82
C ARG A 250 8.64 -26.47 -29.65
N TYR A 251 7.63 -27.33 -29.50
CA TYR A 251 6.26 -26.93 -29.13
C TYR A 251 6.27 -26.10 -27.83
N GLN A 252 6.89 -26.63 -26.78
CA GLN A 252 6.97 -25.97 -25.48
C GLN A 252 7.66 -24.60 -25.56
N ASN A 253 8.78 -24.53 -26.28
CA ASN A 253 9.52 -23.29 -26.46
C ASN A 253 8.70 -22.24 -27.23
N ALA A 254 8.02 -22.65 -28.30
CA ALA A 254 7.16 -21.76 -29.08
C ALA A 254 5.98 -21.25 -28.26
N LEU A 255 5.30 -22.14 -27.50
CA LEU A 255 4.21 -21.75 -26.61
C LEU A 255 4.66 -20.78 -25.51
N LYS A 256 5.79 -21.06 -24.84
CA LYS A 256 6.42 -20.14 -23.87
C LYS A 256 6.68 -18.76 -24.49
N ASN A 257 7.17 -18.71 -25.73
CA ASN A 257 7.44 -17.45 -26.42
C ASN A 257 6.17 -16.69 -26.79
N ILE A 258 5.12 -17.37 -27.25
CA ILE A 258 3.80 -16.77 -27.52
C ILE A 258 3.23 -16.16 -26.23
N LEU A 259 3.18 -16.93 -25.14
CA LEU A 259 2.65 -16.47 -23.85
C LEU A 259 3.41 -15.23 -23.32
N LYS A 260 4.74 -15.18 -23.47
CA LYS A 260 5.56 -14.03 -23.06
C LYS A 260 5.22 -12.73 -23.79
N GLN A 261 4.59 -12.81 -24.95
CA GLN A 261 4.22 -11.67 -25.79
C GLN A 261 2.80 -11.16 -25.52
N SER A 262 2.11 -11.70 -24.52
CA SER A 262 0.82 -11.19 -24.05
C SER A 262 0.91 -9.73 -23.60
N GLN A 263 -0.06 -8.92 -24.01
CA GLN A 263 -0.11 -7.48 -23.77
C GLN A 263 -1.30 -7.14 -22.90
N TYR A 264 -1.04 -6.63 -21.69
CA TYR A 264 -2.06 -6.20 -20.74
C TYR A 264 -1.51 -5.11 -19.80
N THR A 265 -2.43 -4.32 -19.26
CA THR A 265 -2.20 -3.34 -18.20
C THR A 265 -3.29 -3.54 -17.13
N VAL A 266 -2.86 -3.59 -15.88
CA VAL A 266 -3.76 -3.69 -14.72
C VAL A 266 -4.01 -2.28 -14.17
N GLY A 267 -5.26 -1.84 -14.21
CA GLY A 267 -5.70 -0.57 -13.67
C GLY A 267 -5.73 -0.54 -12.13
N ILE A 268 -6.00 0.65 -11.57
CA ILE A 268 -6.06 0.83 -10.12
C ILE A 268 -7.32 0.15 -9.53
N PRO A 269 -7.18 -0.77 -8.57
CA PRO A 269 -8.30 -1.45 -7.95
C PRO A 269 -9.26 -0.48 -7.25
N LYS A 270 -10.56 -0.78 -7.32
CA LYS A 270 -11.59 -0.07 -6.55
C LYS A 270 -12.17 -0.99 -5.50
N LYS A 271 -12.21 -0.53 -4.26
CA LYS A 271 -12.79 -1.28 -3.15
C LYS A 271 -14.30 -1.38 -3.31
N VAL A 272 -14.85 -2.59 -3.19
CA VAL A 272 -16.28 -2.89 -3.21
C VAL A 272 -16.65 -3.73 -1.99
N THR A 273 -17.94 -3.90 -1.72
CA THR A 273 -18.41 -4.60 -0.51
C THR A 273 -17.83 -6.00 -0.33
N SER A 274 -17.62 -6.73 -1.42
CA SER A 274 -17.14 -8.12 -1.41
C SER A 274 -15.63 -8.26 -1.66
N GLY A 275 -14.89 -7.17 -1.85
CA GLY A 275 -13.47 -7.21 -2.22
C GLY A 275 -13.07 -6.02 -3.08
N TYR A 276 -12.52 -6.29 -4.27
CA TYR A 276 -12.04 -5.28 -5.20
C TYR A 276 -12.56 -5.52 -6.62
N THR A 277 -12.72 -4.47 -7.40
CA THR A 277 -12.84 -4.57 -8.85
C THR A 277 -11.59 -3.99 -9.50
N VAL A 278 -11.08 -4.68 -10.52
CA VAL A 278 -9.87 -4.32 -11.23
C VAL A 278 -10.15 -4.35 -12.73
N GLU A 279 -9.90 -3.24 -13.40
CA GLU A 279 -9.95 -3.17 -14.85
C GLU A 279 -8.63 -3.67 -15.43
N VAL A 280 -8.69 -4.62 -16.35
CA VAL A 280 -7.55 -5.11 -17.11
C VAL A 280 -7.78 -4.74 -18.57
N THR A 281 -6.95 -3.83 -19.08
CA THR A 281 -6.90 -3.50 -20.51
C THR A 281 -5.90 -4.42 -21.18
N LEU A 282 -6.29 -5.08 -22.26
CA LEU A 282 -5.48 -6.10 -22.92
C LEU A 282 -5.67 -6.08 -24.43
N THR A 283 -4.68 -6.58 -25.15
CA THR A 283 -4.79 -6.90 -26.57
C THR A 283 -4.66 -8.41 -26.75
N PRO A 284 -5.71 -9.13 -27.20
CA PRO A 284 -5.67 -10.58 -27.35
C PRO A 284 -4.52 -11.04 -28.24
N ASN A 285 -3.74 -12.01 -27.78
CA ASN A 285 -2.66 -12.61 -28.55
C ASN A 285 -3.20 -13.78 -29.37
N ASN A 286 -3.55 -13.52 -30.63
CA ASN A 286 -4.13 -14.50 -31.54
C ASN A 286 -3.11 -15.50 -32.11
N SER A 287 -1.83 -15.34 -31.78
CA SER A 287 -0.73 -16.15 -32.32
C SER A 287 -0.95 -17.66 -32.16
N PHE A 288 -1.52 -18.09 -31.03
CA PHE A 288 -1.77 -19.51 -30.78
C PHE A 288 -2.91 -20.06 -31.65
N VAL A 289 -4.05 -19.38 -31.71
CA VAL A 289 -5.17 -19.78 -32.56
C VAL A 289 -4.83 -19.68 -34.05
N ASP A 290 -4.08 -18.67 -34.47
CA ASP A 290 -3.65 -18.51 -35.86
C ASP A 290 -2.65 -19.61 -36.27
N ALA A 291 -1.75 -20.01 -35.37
CA ALA A 291 -0.85 -21.14 -35.61
C ALA A 291 -1.61 -22.45 -35.84
N PHE A 292 -2.65 -22.71 -35.03
CA PHE A 292 -3.51 -23.89 -35.21
C PHE A 292 -4.33 -23.81 -36.49
N HIS A 293 -4.88 -22.63 -36.82
CA HIS A 293 -5.63 -22.44 -38.05
C HIS A 293 -4.76 -22.68 -39.30
N GLU A 294 -3.53 -22.20 -39.32
CA GLU A 294 -2.57 -22.49 -40.40
C GLU A 294 -2.22 -23.98 -40.46
N PHE A 295 -1.99 -24.60 -39.30
CA PHE A 295 -1.73 -26.03 -39.21
C PHE A 295 -2.88 -26.87 -39.80
N GLU A 296 -4.14 -26.56 -39.45
CA GLU A 296 -5.35 -27.27 -39.90
C GLU A 296 -5.61 -27.16 -41.41
N GLN A 297 -5.09 -26.12 -42.06
CA GLN A 297 -5.18 -25.96 -43.52
C GLN A 297 -4.13 -26.79 -44.27
N GLY A 298 -3.14 -27.34 -43.59
CA GLY A 298 -2.10 -28.18 -44.16
C GLY A 298 -2.61 -29.56 -44.58
N THR A 299 -1.87 -30.21 -45.49
CA THR A 299 -2.09 -31.62 -45.85
C THR A 299 -0.88 -32.43 -45.41
N TYR A 300 -1.09 -33.42 -44.53
CA TYR A 300 -0.04 -34.24 -43.94
C TYR A 300 -0.32 -35.72 -44.19
N TYR A 301 0.73 -36.48 -44.52
CA TYR A 301 0.63 -37.90 -44.82
C TYR A 301 1.20 -38.78 -43.68
N SER A 302 1.71 -38.17 -42.60
CA SER A 302 2.22 -38.85 -41.40
C SER A 302 2.12 -37.97 -40.15
N ILE A 303 2.23 -38.60 -38.96
CA ILE A 303 2.29 -37.90 -37.67
C ILE A 303 3.56 -37.03 -37.60
N GLU A 304 4.67 -37.49 -38.18
CA GLU A 304 5.91 -36.73 -38.25
C GLU A 304 5.76 -35.44 -39.08
N GLU A 305 5.11 -35.52 -40.24
CA GLU A 305 4.83 -34.34 -41.08
C GLU A 305 3.86 -33.38 -40.38
N ALA A 306 2.82 -33.90 -39.73
CA ALA A 306 1.88 -33.09 -38.96
C ALA A 306 2.57 -32.41 -37.75
N SER A 307 3.38 -33.14 -36.99
CA SER A 307 4.14 -32.61 -35.85
C SER A 307 5.11 -31.50 -36.28
N ALA A 308 5.79 -31.70 -37.41
CA ALA A 308 6.65 -30.68 -38.00
C ALA A 308 5.86 -29.44 -38.43
N GLY A 309 4.71 -29.62 -39.08
CA GLY A 309 3.82 -28.54 -39.51
C GLY A 309 3.32 -27.69 -38.35
N LEU A 310 2.80 -28.32 -37.29
CA LEU A 310 2.29 -27.63 -36.11
C LEU A 310 3.38 -26.78 -35.45
N VAL A 311 4.53 -27.37 -35.18
CA VAL A 311 5.63 -26.65 -34.51
C VAL A 311 6.18 -25.53 -35.39
N GLN A 312 6.29 -25.70 -36.71
CA GLN A 312 6.72 -24.64 -37.62
C GLN A 312 5.74 -23.46 -37.61
N ALA A 313 4.43 -23.73 -37.61
CA ALA A 313 3.41 -22.70 -37.47
C ALA A 313 3.56 -21.97 -36.12
N MET A 314 3.68 -22.71 -35.01
CA MET A 314 3.86 -22.10 -33.70
C MET A 314 5.13 -21.26 -33.60
N GLU A 315 6.26 -21.72 -34.14
CA GLU A 315 7.53 -20.96 -34.17
C GLU A 315 7.41 -19.68 -35.01
N LYS A 316 6.68 -19.74 -36.14
CA LYS A 316 6.39 -18.57 -36.98
C LYS A 316 5.63 -17.51 -36.21
N TYR A 317 4.52 -17.88 -35.55
CA TYR A 317 3.69 -16.96 -34.78
C TYR A 317 4.34 -16.53 -33.45
N ALA A 318 5.20 -17.36 -32.87
CA ALA A 318 6.07 -16.95 -31.76
C ALA A 318 7.10 -15.90 -32.18
N ALA A 319 7.57 -15.91 -33.43
CA ALA A 319 8.53 -14.92 -33.94
C ALA A 319 7.85 -13.64 -34.44
N THR A 320 6.65 -13.76 -35.01
CA THR A 320 5.86 -12.64 -35.55
C THR A 320 4.43 -12.74 -35.01
N PRO A 321 4.16 -12.11 -33.85
CA PRO A 321 2.90 -12.32 -33.13
C PRO A 321 1.75 -11.60 -33.82
N THR A 322 0.56 -12.19 -33.73
CA THR A 322 -0.68 -11.59 -34.22
C THR A 322 -1.57 -11.20 -33.05
N TYR A 323 -2.23 -10.05 -33.20
CA TYR A 323 -2.99 -9.41 -32.13
C TYR A 323 -4.40 -9.05 -32.58
N GLY A 324 -5.35 -9.17 -31.66
CA GLY A 324 -6.71 -8.69 -31.81
C GLY A 324 -6.83 -7.17 -31.60
N ALA A 325 -8.07 -6.69 -31.49
CA ALA A 325 -8.33 -5.33 -31.07
C ALA A 325 -8.19 -5.20 -29.54
N GLU A 326 -7.69 -4.06 -29.07
CA GLU A 326 -7.64 -3.74 -27.64
C GLU A 326 -9.05 -3.79 -27.03
N THR A 327 -9.14 -4.36 -25.83
CA THR A 327 -10.37 -4.47 -25.04
C THR A 327 -10.07 -4.31 -23.56
N SER A 328 -11.10 -4.12 -22.74
CA SER A 328 -11.00 -4.08 -21.29
C SER A 328 -11.96 -5.07 -20.65
N MET A 329 -11.53 -5.68 -19.56
CA MET A 329 -12.34 -6.56 -18.72
C MET A 329 -12.27 -6.08 -17.28
N THR A 330 -13.42 -6.06 -16.61
CA THR A 330 -13.48 -5.82 -15.16
C THR A 330 -13.54 -7.15 -14.43
N ILE A 331 -12.60 -7.36 -13.52
CA ILE A 331 -12.46 -8.57 -12.72
C ILE A 331 -12.77 -8.25 -11.26
N THR A 332 -13.50 -9.14 -10.60
CA THR A 332 -13.74 -9.08 -9.17
C THR A 332 -12.67 -9.90 -8.45
N LEU A 333 -12.02 -9.29 -7.46
CA LEU A 333 -11.03 -9.93 -6.60
C LEU A 333 -11.50 -9.99 -5.17
N ASN A 334 -11.65 -11.23 -4.71
CA ASN A 334 -11.98 -11.62 -3.36
C ASN A 334 -11.54 -13.07 -3.14
N THR A 335 -11.62 -13.54 -1.90
CA THR A 335 -11.18 -14.89 -1.55
C THR A 335 -11.85 -15.97 -2.41
N GLU A 336 -13.14 -15.84 -2.72
CA GLU A 336 -13.88 -16.80 -3.54
C GLU A 336 -13.39 -16.79 -5.00
N SER A 337 -13.26 -15.63 -5.63
CA SER A 337 -12.76 -15.50 -7.01
C SER A 337 -11.35 -16.08 -7.20
N LEU A 338 -10.49 -15.97 -6.19
CA LEU A 338 -9.14 -16.54 -6.22
C LEU A 338 -9.16 -18.05 -6.03
N LEU A 339 -10.00 -18.57 -5.14
CA LEU A 339 -10.18 -20.01 -4.92
C LEU A 339 -10.80 -20.73 -6.12
N LEU A 340 -11.64 -20.04 -6.88
CA LEU A 340 -12.32 -20.58 -8.05
C LEU A 340 -11.60 -20.22 -9.37
N SER A 341 -10.39 -19.66 -9.30
CA SER A 341 -9.66 -19.15 -10.47
C SER A 341 -9.44 -20.21 -11.55
N ASP A 342 -9.17 -21.46 -11.16
CA ASP A 342 -8.96 -22.59 -12.07
C ASP A 342 -10.25 -23.30 -12.50
N GLN A 343 -11.42 -22.85 -12.02
CA GLN A 343 -12.70 -23.45 -12.42
C GLN A 343 -13.14 -22.98 -13.81
N THR A 344 -13.80 -23.89 -14.52
CA THR A 344 -14.41 -23.60 -15.81
C THR A 344 -15.43 -22.46 -15.68
N GLU A 345 -15.38 -21.49 -16.59
CA GLU A 345 -16.21 -20.27 -16.63
C GLU A 345 -15.94 -19.26 -15.49
N SER A 346 -14.83 -19.38 -14.76
CA SER A 346 -14.41 -18.33 -13.82
C SER A 346 -14.06 -17.02 -14.55
N GLU A 347 -14.16 -15.88 -13.85
CA GLU A 347 -13.73 -14.58 -14.40
C GLU A 347 -12.23 -14.60 -14.77
N MET A 348 -11.40 -15.30 -13.98
CA MET A 348 -9.96 -15.43 -14.23
C MET A 348 -9.64 -16.32 -15.42
N GLN A 349 -10.41 -17.39 -15.63
CA GLN A 349 -10.29 -18.21 -16.82
C GLN A 349 -10.75 -17.44 -18.06
N THR A 350 -11.86 -16.71 -17.98
CA THR A 350 -12.37 -15.86 -19.07
C THR A 350 -11.33 -14.79 -19.44
N LEU A 351 -10.73 -14.14 -18.44
CA LEU A 351 -9.61 -13.21 -18.67
C LEU A 351 -8.46 -13.91 -19.38
N SER A 352 -8.08 -15.10 -18.92
CA SER A 352 -6.96 -15.83 -19.49
C SER A 352 -7.19 -16.24 -20.95
N GLN A 353 -8.40 -16.71 -21.27
CA GLN A 353 -8.83 -17.04 -22.63
C GLN A 353 -8.97 -15.80 -23.53
N THR A 354 -9.22 -14.63 -22.96
CA THR A 354 -9.25 -13.38 -23.71
C THR A 354 -7.83 -12.87 -23.99
N ILE A 355 -6.90 -13.02 -23.03
CA ILE A 355 -5.48 -12.68 -23.21
C ILE A 355 -4.83 -13.59 -24.27
N LEU A 356 -5.03 -14.90 -24.14
CA LEU A 356 -4.55 -15.90 -25.09
C LEU A 356 -5.71 -16.81 -25.53
N PRO A 357 -6.38 -16.46 -26.64
CA PRO A 357 -7.40 -17.33 -27.23
C PRO A 357 -6.84 -18.70 -27.58
N ILE A 358 -7.54 -19.75 -27.13
CA ILE A 358 -7.23 -21.14 -27.43
C ILE A 358 -8.13 -21.66 -28.56
N PRO A 359 -7.62 -22.53 -29.44
CA PRO A 359 -8.42 -23.22 -30.46
C PRO A 359 -9.57 -24.01 -29.82
N SER A 360 -10.72 -24.06 -30.51
CA SER A 360 -11.94 -24.76 -30.07
C SER A 360 -11.91 -26.26 -30.36
#